data_AF-A0A0G8FD20-F1
#
_entry.id   AF-A0A0G8FD20-F1
#
_cell.length_a   1.000
_cell.length_b   1.000
_cell.length_c   1.000
_cell.angle_alpha   90.00
_cell.angle_beta   90.00
_cell.angle_gamma   90.00
#
_symmetry.space_group_name_H-M   'P 1'
#
loop_
_entity.id
_entity.type
_entity.pdbx_description
1 polymer ?
#
loop_
_entity_poly.entity_id
_entity_poly.type
_entity_poly.pdbx_seq_one_letter_code
_entity_poly.pdbx_strand_id
1 'polypeptide(L)'
;MKEKKGIMKKLFSKSFFIELEDALTYPSSEVIISTIERYAVECQEQLNFESKVKPITFYLENVMYRVEIKMARGGYYISCSEL
;
A
#
# COMPACT_ATOMS: atom_id res chain seq x y z
N MET A 1 -12.35 25.19 3.76
CA MET A 1 -12.02 24.04 4.62
C MET A 1 -11.76 22.86 3.69
N LYS A 2 -10.49 22.56 3.37
CA LYS A 2 -10.16 21.42 2.50
C LYS A 2 -10.21 20.16 3.38
N GLU A 3 -11.19 19.30 3.12
CA GLU A 3 -11.30 17.99 3.75
C GLU A 3 -9.96 17.25 3.58
N LYS A 4 -9.31 16.95 4.70
CA LYS A 4 -8.14 16.09 4.72
C LYS A 4 -8.65 14.69 4.36
N LYS A 5 -8.47 14.29 3.09
CA LYS A 5 -8.68 12.91 2.62
C LYS A 5 -7.98 11.97 3.60
N GLY A 6 -8.79 11.14 4.26
CA GLY A 6 -8.42 9.90 4.94
C GLY A 6 -7.13 9.93 5.75
N ILE A 7 -7.16 10.49 6.95
CA ILE A 7 -6.24 10.02 8.00
C ILE A 7 -6.66 8.57 8.31
N MET A 8 -6.04 7.61 7.63
CA MET A 8 -6.23 6.18 7.87
C MET A 8 -5.90 5.90 9.33
N LYS A 9 -6.92 5.49 10.08
CA LYS A 9 -6.79 5.08 11.47
C LYS A 9 -5.81 3.91 11.53
N LYS A 10 -4.68 4.11 12.20
CA LYS A 10 -3.78 3.07 12.70
C LYS A 10 -4.52 2.24 13.76
N LEU A 11 -5.48 1.43 13.31
CA LEU A 11 -6.27 0.51 14.14
C LEU A 11 -5.73 -0.88 13.88
N PHE A 12 -4.91 -1.41 14.79
CA PHE A 12 -4.66 -2.83 15.19
C PHE A 12 -4.84 -3.96 14.16
N SER A 13 -4.84 -3.68 12.87
CA SER A 13 -5.19 -4.61 11.82
C SER A 13 -3.89 -5.11 11.22
N LYS A 14 -3.77 -6.43 11.15
CA LYS A 14 -2.68 -7.15 10.47
C LYS A 14 -2.63 -6.88 8.96
N SER A 15 -3.36 -5.89 8.47
CA SER A 15 -3.43 -5.54 7.06
C SER A 15 -4.04 -4.16 6.85
N PHE A 16 -3.60 -3.47 5.80
CA PHE A 16 -4.20 -2.24 5.31
C PHE A 16 -4.34 -2.29 3.78
N PHE A 17 -5.04 -1.32 3.20
CA PHE A 17 -5.16 -1.20 1.76
C PHE A 17 -4.79 0.20 1.28
N ILE A 18 -4.29 0.29 0.05
CA ILE A 18 -3.96 1.54 -0.62
C ILE A 18 -4.75 1.59 -1.93
N GLU A 19 -5.48 2.69 -2.14
CA GLU A 19 -6.20 2.95 -3.39
C GLU A 19 -5.21 3.29 -4.50
N LEU A 20 -5.46 2.79 -5.71
CA LEU A 20 -4.69 3.13 -6.90
C LEU A 20 -5.30 4.37 -7.58
N GLU A 21 -4.45 5.24 -8.12
CA GLU A 21 -4.91 6.39 -8.92
C GLU A 21 -5.63 5.94 -10.20
N ASP A 22 -5.06 4.98 -10.92
CA ASP A 22 -5.74 4.21 -11.95
C ASP A 22 -6.09 2.81 -11.41
N ALA A 23 -7.35 2.66 -10.97
CA ALA A 23 -7.85 1.39 -10.46
C ALA A 23 -8.43 0.49 -11.55
N LEU A 24 -8.60 0.94 -12.80
CA LEU A 24 -9.26 0.14 -13.85
C LEU A 24 -8.28 -0.81 -14.56
N THR A 25 -6.99 -0.56 -14.42
CA THR A 25 -5.92 -1.37 -15.00
C THR A 25 -5.17 -2.14 -13.91
N TYR A 26 -4.77 -3.38 -14.20
CA TYR A 26 -3.89 -4.12 -13.28
C TYR A 26 -2.54 -3.38 -13.17
N PRO A 27 -2.09 -2.98 -11.96
CA PRO A 27 -0.92 -2.14 -11.81
C PRO A 27 0.38 -2.91 -12.11
N SER A 28 1.36 -2.22 -12.70
CA SER A 28 2.72 -2.75 -12.85
C SER A 28 3.46 -2.74 -11.50
N SER A 29 4.59 -3.45 -11.42
CA SER A 29 5.45 -3.43 -10.22
C SER A 29 5.91 -2.01 -9.87
N GLU A 30 6.23 -1.19 -10.87
CA GLU A 30 6.65 0.21 -10.67
C GLU A 30 5.52 1.06 -10.07
N VAL A 31 4.29 0.87 -10.54
CA VAL A 31 3.10 1.54 -9.97
C VAL A 31 2.88 1.11 -8.53
N ILE A 32 3.01 -0.18 -8.22
CA ILE A 32 2.86 -0.70 -6.86
C ILE A 32 3.91 -0.10 -5.92
N ILE A 33 5.19 -0.12 -6.33
CA ILE A 33 6.32 0.40 -5.54
C ILE A 33 6.14 1.90 -5.27
N SER A 34 5.90 2.70 -6.30
CA SER A 34 5.73 4.15 -6.17
C SER A 34 4.51 4.53 -5.32
N THR A 35 3.43 3.74 -5.38
CA THR A 35 2.24 3.91 -4.53
C THR A 35 2.58 3.65 -3.05
N ILE A 36 3.35 2.60 -2.75
CA ILE A 36 3.79 2.29 -1.37
C ILE A 36 4.76 3.35 -0.85
N GLU A 37 5.71 3.82 -1.68
CA GLU A 37 6.62 4.91 -1.33
C GLU A 37 5.86 6.18 -0.95
N ARG A 38 4.86 6.56 -1.75
CA ARG A 38 4.01 7.72 -1.44
C ARG A 38 3.22 7.53 -0.16
N TYR A 39 2.62 6.35 0.04
CA TYR A 39 1.89 6.03 1.27
C TYR A 39 2.77 6.18 2.52
N ALA A 40 4.01 5.67 2.48
CA ALA A 40 4.96 5.80 3.60
C ALA A 40 5.31 7.26 3.90
N VAL A 41 5.53 8.08 2.86
CA VAL A 41 5.78 9.53 3.00
C VAL A 41 4.57 10.23 3.62
N GLU A 42 3.35 9.90 3.19
CA GLU A 42 2.10 10.46 3.74
C GLU A 42 1.86 10.06 5.20
N CYS A 43 2.27 8.85 5.57
CA CYS A 43 2.18 8.33 6.94
C CYS A 43 3.35 8.78 7.85
N GLN A 44 4.40 9.39 7.28
CA GLN A 44 5.65 9.72 7.98
C GLN A 44 6.34 8.49 8.59
N GLU A 45 6.26 7.36 7.89
CA GLU A 45 6.86 6.09 8.32
C GLU A 45 8.08 5.74 7.46
N GLN A 46 9.09 5.13 8.06
CA GLN A 46 10.26 4.63 7.36
C GLN A 46 9.92 3.40 6.53
N LEU A 47 10.26 3.43 5.24
CA LEU A 47 10.01 2.34 4.30
C LEU A 47 11.32 1.70 3.87
N ASN A 48 11.40 0.37 3.93
CA ASN A 48 12.46 -0.41 3.32
C ASN A 48 11.88 -1.59 2.53
N PHE A 49 12.25 -1.76 1.28
CA PHE A 49 11.83 -2.92 0.50
C PHE A 49 12.76 -4.10 0.76
N GLU A 50 12.18 -5.23 1.16
CA GLU A 50 12.88 -6.52 1.19
C GLU A 50 12.89 -7.15 -0.21
N SER A 51 11.77 -7.08 -0.92
CA SER A 51 11.65 -7.53 -2.31
C SER A 51 10.83 -6.53 -3.12
N LYS A 52 11.40 -6.07 -4.25
CA LYS A 52 10.71 -5.27 -5.27
C LYS A 52 10.14 -6.10 -6.42
N VAL A 53 10.27 -7.43 -6.37
CA VAL A 53 9.72 -8.37 -7.35
C VAL A 53 8.66 -9.25 -6.71
N LYS A 54 7.74 -9.83 -7.49
CA LYS A 54 6.60 -10.59 -6.94
C LYS A 54 7.07 -11.84 -6.17
N PRO A 55 6.63 -12.04 -4.90
CA PRO A 55 5.79 -11.14 -4.11
C PRO A 55 6.59 -9.92 -3.60
N ILE A 56 6.04 -8.72 -3.82
CA ILE A 56 6.63 -7.50 -3.25
C ILE A 56 6.44 -7.57 -1.73
N THR A 57 7.53 -7.35 -1.00
CA THR A 57 7.56 -7.32 0.45
C THR A 57 8.36 -6.11 0.93
N PHE A 58 7.90 -5.50 2.00
CA PHE A 58 8.53 -4.30 2.54
C PHE A 58 8.32 -4.21 4.04
N TYR A 59 9.22 -3.50 4.71
CA TYR A 59 9.08 -3.06 6.07
C TYR A 59 8.52 -1.64 6.07
N LEU A 60 7.53 -1.41 6.92
CA LEU A 60 7.09 -0.09 7.34
C LEU A 60 7.40 0.03 8.83
N GLU A 61 8.33 0.91 9.18
CA GLU A 61 9.06 0.88 10.44
C GLU A 61 9.67 -0.52 10.68
N ASN A 62 9.19 -1.25 11.69
CA ASN A 62 9.70 -2.56 12.08
C ASN A 62 8.74 -3.72 11.73
N VAL A 63 7.68 -3.45 10.97
CA VAL A 63 6.67 -4.45 10.62
C VAL A 63 6.79 -4.81 9.15
N MET A 64 6.93 -6.10 8.86
CA MET A 64 7.04 -6.62 7.50
C MET A 64 5.64 -6.86 6.91
N TYR A 65 5.43 -6.40 5.69
CA TYR A 65 4.20 -6.59 4.94
C TYR A 65 4.47 -7.29 3.62
N ARG A 66 3.52 -8.12 3.21
CA ARG A 66 3.41 -8.72 1.87
C ARG A 66 2.32 -8.02 1.08
N VAL A 67 2.63 -7.71 -0.17
CA VAL A 67 1.70 -7.09 -1.11
C VAL A 67 0.92 -8.14 -1.90
N GLU A 68 -0.39 -7.92 -1.99
CA GLU A 68 -1.30 -8.57 -2.92
C GLU A 68 -2.09 -7.50 -3.69
N ILE A 69 -2.40 -7.76 -4.97
CA ILE A 69 -3.33 -6.95 -5.74
C ILE A 69 -4.70 -7.61 -5.68
N LYS A 70 -5.69 -6.88 -5.18
CA LYS A 70 -7.07 -7.34 -5.05
C LYS A 70 -7.98 -6.46 -5.90
N MET A 71 -9.17 -6.97 -6.20
CA MET A 71 -10.19 -6.26 -6.96
C MET A 71 -11.50 -6.20 -6.15
N ALA A 72 -12.13 -5.04 -6.12
CA ALA A 72 -13.46 -4.86 -5.57
C ALA A 72 -14.22 -3.80 -6.37
N ARG A 73 -15.53 -4.03 -6.61
CA ARG A 73 -16.43 -3.09 -7.31
C ARG A 73 -15.89 -2.57 -8.66
N GLY A 74 -15.14 -3.40 -9.37
CA GLY A 74 -14.59 -3.07 -10.69
C GLY A 74 -13.25 -2.33 -10.69
N GLY A 75 -12.65 -2.09 -9.51
CA GLY A 75 -11.33 -1.46 -9.39
C GLY A 75 -10.33 -2.33 -8.64
N TYR A 76 -9.06 -2.24 -9.02
CA TYR A 76 -7.92 -2.81 -8.32
C TYR A 76 -7.48 -1.94 -7.15
N TYR A 77 -6.95 -2.57 -6.11
CA TYR A 77 -6.31 -1.91 -4.98
C TYR A 77 -5.17 -2.76 -4.44
N ILE A 78 -4.24 -2.11 -3.72
CA ILE A 78 -3.11 -2.78 -3.07
C ILE A 78 -3.58 -3.23 -1.68
N SER A 79 -3.44 -4.52 -1.38
CA SER A 79 -3.66 -5.10 -0.06
C SER A 79 -2.29 -5.42 0.54
N CYS A 80 -1.98 -4.81 1.68
CA CYS A 80 -0.75 -5.06 2.43
C CYS A 80 -1.11 -5.86 3.68
N SER A 81 -0.58 -7.07 3.83
CA SER A 81 -0.82 -7.93 5.00
C SER A 81 0.49 -8.17 5.74
N GLU A 82 0.48 -7.99 7.05
CA GLU A 82 1.59 -8.28 7.94
C GLU A 82 2.00 -9.76 7.84
N LEU A 83 3.30 -10.02 7.87
CA LEU A 83 3.89 -11.36 7.86
C LEU A 83 4.21 -11.87 9.26
#